data_AF-A0A950XED2-F1
#
_entry.id   AF-A0A950XED2-F1
#
_cell.length_a   1.000
_cell.length_b   1.000
_cell.length_c   1.000
_cell.angle_alpha   90.00
_cell.angle_beta   90.00
_cell.angle_gamma   90.00
#
_symmetry.space_group_name_H-M   'P 1'
#
loop_
_entity.id
_entity.type
_entity.pdbx_description
1 polymer ?
#
loop_
_entity_poly.entity_id
_entity_poly.type
_entity_poly.pdbx_seq_one_letter_code
_entity_poly.pdbx_strand_id
1 'polypeptide(L)'
;MRIALLALLACLTCIPVAAAATGTMTIVQSNGGTNTYSNVEIKAIHGALYLTSNDGKGTMVINRAACSHQGQLMICYATNATLVQSGETSPLDFQRGTVYVNDTDGYLPLVLSTQKVPPHSIMLSFTTKRGTTVTLNGRIDKVVK
;
A
#
# COMPACT_ATOMS: atom_id res chain seq x y z
N MET A 1 -62.55 4.05 16.15
CA MET A 1 -61.71 5.09 15.49
C MET A 1 -60.62 5.51 16.48
N ARG A 2 -59.36 5.70 16.01
CA ARG A 2 -58.06 5.86 16.74
C ARG A 2 -57.27 4.54 16.81
N ILE A 3 -56.60 4.13 15.72
CA ILE A 3 -55.24 4.54 15.27
C ILE A 3 -54.19 4.29 16.36
N ALA A 4 -53.61 3.09 16.36
CA ALA A 4 -52.34 2.78 16.99
C ALA A 4 -51.36 2.43 15.85
N LEU A 5 -50.66 3.45 15.35
CA LEU A 5 -49.68 3.34 14.29
C LEU A 5 -48.37 2.84 14.91
N LEU A 6 -47.93 1.64 14.52
CA LEU A 6 -46.63 1.10 14.89
C LEU A 6 -45.51 2.04 14.39
N ALA A 7 -44.77 2.63 15.31
CA ALA A 7 -43.50 3.28 15.03
C ALA A 7 -42.43 2.19 14.80
N LEU A 8 -42.26 1.79 13.54
CA LEU A 8 -41.23 0.85 13.14
C LEU A 8 -39.86 1.55 13.24
N LEU A 9 -39.04 1.04 14.14
CA LEU A 9 -37.71 1.46 14.49
C LEU A 9 -36.77 1.38 13.27
N ALA A 10 -36.50 2.50 12.60
CA ALA A 10 -35.48 2.61 11.56
C ALA A 10 -34.08 2.66 12.21
N CYS A 11 -33.61 1.51 12.70
CA CYS A 11 -32.22 1.33 13.10
C CYS A 11 -31.38 1.20 11.82
N LEU A 12 -30.97 2.34 11.25
CA LEU A 12 -29.94 2.36 10.21
C LEU A 12 -28.65 1.80 10.81
N THR A 13 -28.37 0.53 10.50
CA THR A 13 -27.10 -0.11 10.75
C THR A 13 -26.03 0.58 9.91
N CYS A 14 -25.34 1.54 10.50
CA CYS A 14 -24.01 1.95 10.02
C CYS A 14 -23.10 0.73 10.10
N ILE A 15 -22.96 0.00 8.99
CA ILE A 15 -21.92 -1.03 8.87
C ILE A 15 -20.60 -0.25 8.88
N PRO A 16 -19.73 -0.44 9.89
CA PRO A 16 -18.42 0.17 9.87
C PRO A 16 -17.69 -0.40 8.65
N VAL A 17 -17.45 0.44 7.64
CA VAL A 17 -16.52 0.11 6.57
C VAL A 17 -15.18 -0.04 7.27
N ALA A 18 -14.69 -1.26 7.40
CA ALA A 18 -13.34 -1.50 7.88
C ALA A 18 -12.43 -0.66 7.00
N ALA A 19 -11.80 0.35 7.60
CA ALA A 19 -10.73 1.05 6.93
C ALA A 19 -9.72 -0.04 6.54
N ALA A 20 -9.48 -0.16 5.23
CA ALA A 20 -8.62 -1.18 4.65
C ALA A 20 -7.42 -0.48 4.04
N ALA A 21 -6.23 -0.93 4.44
CA ALA A 21 -4.96 -0.43 3.96
C ALA A 21 -4.87 -0.73 2.47
N THR A 22 -5.15 0.29 1.66
CA THR A 22 -5.30 0.18 0.21
C THR A 22 -4.57 1.31 -0.49
N GLY A 23 -4.16 1.08 -1.74
CA GLY A 23 -3.47 2.07 -2.52
C GLY A 23 -3.60 1.90 -4.02
N THR A 24 -2.88 2.76 -4.72
CA THR A 24 -2.71 2.72 -6.17
C THR A 24 -1.27 2.38 -6.48
N MET A 25 -1.07 1.33 -7.28
CA MET A 25 0.23 0.91 -7.77
C MET A 25 0.34 1.24 -9.26
N THR A 26 1.44 1.86 -9.65
CA THR A 26 1.75 2.15 -11.06
C THR A 26 3.06 1.47 -11.43
N ILE A 27 3.02 0.71 -12.52
CA ILE A 27 4.17 0.00 -13.10
C ILE A 27 4.47 0.65 -14.45
N VAL A 28 5.63 1.28 -14.54
CA VAL A 28 6.17 1.84 -15.78
C VAL A 28 7.24 0.91 -16.30
N GLN A 29 6.99 0.27 -17.43
CA GLN A 29 7.90 -0.65 -18.10
C GLN A 29 9.01 0.12 -18.83
N SER A 30 10.12 -0.56 -19.10
CA SER A 30 11.27 0.07 -19.80
C SER A 30 10.98 0.50 -21.24
N ASN A 31 9.92 -0.06 -21.86
CA ASN A 31 9.43 0.38 -23.16
C ASN A 31 8.45 1.58 -23.08
N GLY A 32 8.25 2.16 -21.89
CA GLY A 32 7.33 3.29 -21.65
C GLY A 32 5.87 2.89 -21.38
N GLY A 33 5.52 1.61 -21.53
CA GLY A 33 4.18 1.11 -21.19
C GLY A 33 3.87 1.32 -19.71
N THR A 34 2.66 1.77 -19.40
CA THR A 34 2.24 2.06 -18.02
C THR A 34 1.00 1.24 -17.66
N ASN A 35 1.07 0.48 -16.57
CA ASN A 35 -0.06 -0.24 -15.99
C ASN A 35 -0.36 0.34 -14.61
N THR A 36 -1.63 0.65 -14.36
CA THR A 36 -2.09 1.18 -13.07
C THR A 36 -3.10 0.22 -12.45
N TYR A 37 -2.88 -0.09 -11.17
CA TYR A 37 -3.71 -0.98 -10.37
C TYR A 37 -4.26 -0.17 -9.20
N SER A 38 -5.57 0.03 -9.20
CA SER A 38 -6.29 0.70 -8.10
C SER A 38 -6.73 -0.31 -7.04
N ASN A 39 -6.94 0.17 -5.81
CA ASN A 39 -7.40 -0.63 -4.67
C ASN A 39 -6.51 -1.85 -4.40
N VAL A 40 -5.20 -1.68 -4.54
CA VAL A 40 -4.22 -2.69 -4.15
C VAL A 40 -4.26 -2.80 -2.63
N GLU A 41 -4.57 -3.99 -2.12
CA GLU A 41 -4.53 -4.29 -0.69
C GLU A 41 -3.07 -4.31 -0.21
N ILE A 42 -2.80 -3.67 0.93
CA ILE A 42 -1.48 -3.52 1.50
C ILE A 42 -1.45 -4.18 2.86
N LYS A 43 -0.60 -5.19 3.04
CA LYS A 43 -0.37 -5.84 4.34
C LYS A 43 1.11 -5.84 4.69
N ALA A 44 1.44 -5.40 5.89
CA ALA A 44 2.79 -5.53 6.43
C ALA A 44 2.84 -6.74 7.37
N ILE A 45 3.55 -7.81 6.99
CA ILE A 45 3.61 -9.06 7.75
C ILE A 45 5.07 -9.51 7.85
N HIS A 46 5.56 -9.76 9.07
CA HIS A 46 6.91 -10.30 9.33
C HIS A 46 8.04 -9.59 8.57
N GLY A 47 8.01 -8.25 8.49
CA GLY A 47 9.03 -7.47 7.79
C GLY A 47 8.84 -7.35 6.28
N ALA A 48 7.92 -8.09 5.67
CA ALA A 48 7.56 -7.95 4.26
C ALA A 48 6.30 -7.08 4.05
N LEU A 49 6.19 -6.49 2.87
CA LEU A 49 4.96 -5.88 2.36
C LEU A 49 4.34 -6.81 1.33
N TYR A 50 3.06 -7.11 1.51
CA TYR A 50 2.24 -7.86 0.58
C TYR A 50 1.29 -6.88 -0.09
N LEU A 51 1.43 -6.76 -1.41
CA LEU A 51 0.61 -5.90 -2.25
C LEU A 51 -0.25 -6.80 -3.14
N THR A 52 -1.53 -6.93 -2.82
CA THR A 52 -2.44 -7.81 -3.55
C THR A 52 -3.33 -6.98 -4.47
N SER A 53 -3.43 -7.36 -5.74
CA SER A 53 -4.34 -6.72 -6.70
C SER A 53 -5.78 -6.81 -6.21
N ASN A 54 -6.61 -5.83 -6.59
CA ASN A 54 -8.01 -5.78 -6.17
C ASN A 54 -8.84 -7.01 -6.57
N ASP A 55 -8.44 -7.71 -7.64
CA ASP A 55 -9.07 -8.95 -8.09
C ASP A 55 -8.51 -10.21 -7.41
N GLY A 56 -7.54 -10.06 -6.50
CA GLY A 56 -6.89 -11.15 -5.76
C GLY A 56 -6.00 -12.06 -6.61
N LYS A 57 -5.78 -11.76 -7.90
CA LYS A 57 -5.08 -12.66 -8.82
C LYS A 57 -3.56 -12.57 -8.72
N GLY A 58 -3.02 -11.46 -8.24
CA GLY A 58 -1.60 -11.23 -8.10
C GLY A 58 -1.25 -10.63 -6.75
N THR A 59 -0.25 -11.20 -6.09
CA THR A 59 0.33 -10.64 -4.87
C THR A 59 1.81 -10.41 -5.11
N MET A 60 2.25 -9.16 -4.99
CA MET A 60 3.66 -8.83 -4.95
C MET A 60 4.13 -8.77 -3.51
N VAL A 61 5.16 -9.55 -3.19
CA VAL A 61 5.79 -9.59 -1.87
C VAL A 61 7.11 -8.85 -1.95
N ILE A 62 7.29 -7.85 -1.10
CA ILE A 62 8.50 -7.03 -1.03
C ILE A 62 9.11 -7.19 0.35
N ASN A 63 10.27 -7.83 0.41
CA ASN A 63 11.01 -7.92 1.65
C ASN A 63 11.70 -6.59 1.94
N ARG A 64 11.41 -6.03 3.11
CA ARG A 64 12.10 -4.85 3.62
C ARG A 64 13.31 -5.30 4.42
N ALA A 65 14.40 -4.58 4.24
CA ALA A 65 15.55 -4.61 5.13
C ALA A 65 15.57 -3.34 5.99
N ALA A 66 16.72 -3.11 6.63
CA ALA A 66 17.03 -2.01 7.54
C ALA A 66 16.10 -0.80 7.38
N CYS A 67 15.25 -0.62 8.39
CA CYS A 67 14.40 0.55 8.54
C CYS A 67 15.10 1.53 9.48
N SER A 68 15.05 2.82 9.13
CA SER A 68 15.52 3.92 9.95
C SER A 68 14.44 5.00 10.03
N HIS A 69 14.45 5.76 11.12
CA HIS A 69 13.58 6.93 11.23
C HIS A 69 14.36 8.18 10.83
N GLN A 70 13.79 8.96 9.93
CA GLN A 70 14.26 10.31 9.62
C GLN A 70 13.24 11.31 10.16
N GLY A 71 13.50 11.80 11.37
CA GLY A 71 12.48 12.45 12.17
C GLY A 71 11.37 11.44 12.52
N GLN A 72 10.13 11.75 12.15
CA GLN A 72 8.98 10.87 12.34
C GLN A 72 8.67 9.97 11.15
N LEU A 73 9.37 10.15 10.01
CA LEU A 73 9.15 9.33 8.83
C LEU A 73 9.98 8.06 8.93
N MET A 74 9.34 6.90 8.83
CA MET A 74 10.05 5.63 8.72
C MET A 74 10.45 5.39 7.26
N ILE A 75 11.72 5.05 7.06
CA ILE A 75 12.31 4.78 5.75
C ILE A 75 12.94 3.39 5.80
N CYS A 76 12.47 2.47 4.96
CA CYS A 76 13.03 1.13 4.83
C CYS A 76 13.56 0.92 3.41
N TYR A 77 14.72 0.28 3.29
CA TYR A 77 15.19 -0.19 1.99
C TYR A 77 14.55 -1.54 1.65
N ALA A 78 14.05 -1.69 0.44
CA ALA A 78 13.62 -2.99 -0.06
C ALA A 78 14.85 -3.77 -0.56
N THR A 79 14.91 -5.07 -0.29
CA THR A 79 16.04 -5.94 -0.70
C THR A 79 15.71 -6.85 -1.87
N ASN A 80 14.46 -7.26 -1.98
CA ASN A 80 13.98 -8.08 -3.09
C ASN A 80 12.47 -7.92 -3.24
N ALA A 81 11.96 -8.37 -4.38
CA ALA A 81 10.54 -8.44 -4.64
C ALA A 81 10.22 -9.74 -5.40
N THR A 82 9.06 -10.31 -5.14
CA THR A 82 8.58 -11.54 -5.78
C THR A 82 7.13 -11.35 -6.17
N LEU A 83 6.75 -11.81 -7.36
CA LEU A 83 5.37 -11.83 -7.82
C LEU A 83 4.81 -13.23 -7.67
N VAL A 84 3.70 -13.36 -6.94
CA VAL A 84 2.89 -14.57 -6.85
C VAL A 84 1.64 -14.35 -7.68
N GLN A 85 1.49 -15.09 -8.77
CA GLN A 85 0.35 -14.94 -9.68
C GLN A 85 0.05 -16.27 -10.37
N SER A 86 -1.23 -16.62 -10.50
CA SER A 86 -1.65 -17.87 -11.16
C SER A 86 -1.01 -19.14 -10.59
N GLY A 87 -0.69 -19.15 -9.29
CA GLY A 87 -0.03 -20.27 -8.62
C GLY A 87 1.49 -20.33 -8.81
N GLU A 88 2.07 -19.44 -9.61
CA GLU A 88 3.51 -19.35 -9.83
C GLU A 88 4.13 -18.26 -8.95
N THR A 89 5.37 -18.50 -8.51
CA THR A 89 6.17 -17.54 -7.75
C THR A 89 7.39 -17.14 -8.59
N SER A 90 7.43 -15.89 -9.03
CA SER A 90 8.47 -15.35 -9.90
C SER A 90 9.28 -14.27 -9.18
N PRO A 91 10.58 -14.44 -8.94
CA PRO A 91 11.41 -13.36 -8.41
C PRO A 91 11.50 -12.23 -9.43
N LEU A 92 11.40 -10.99 -8.98
CA LEU A 92 11.67 -9.82 -9.81
C LEU A 92 13.16 -9.53 -9.78
N ASP A 93 13.72 -9.12 -10.93
CA ASP A 93 15.11 -8.66 -11.07
C ASP A 93 15.31 -7.33 -10.32
N PHE A 94 15.22 -7.33 -9.00
CA PHE A 94 15.24 -6.15 -8.16
C PHE A 94 16.61 -5.46 -8.22
N GLN A 95 16.62 -4.13 -8.33
CA GLN A 95 17.85 -3.34 -8.31
C GLN A 95 17.96 -2.51 -7.03
N ARG A 96 16.92 -1.71 -6.74
CA ARG A 96 16.85 -0.85 -5.55
C ARG A 96 15.40 -0.44 -5.30
N GLY A 97 15.09 -0.12 -4.06
CA GLY A 97 13.78 0.39 -3.71
C GLY A 97 13.73 0.93 -2.28
N THR A 98 12.80 1.84 -2.06
CA THR A 98 12.59 2.49 -0.78
C THR A 98 11.10 2.50 -0.45
N VAL A 99 10.80 2.18 0.80
CA VAL A 99 9.48 2.30 1.41
C VAL A 99 9.53 3.46 2.39
N TYR A 100 8.57 4.37 2.28
CA TYR A 100 8.33 5.44 3.22
C TYR A 100 7.01 5.17 3.93
N VAL A 101 7.01 5.22 5.26
CA VAL A 101 5.80 5.06 6.07
C VAL A 101 5.65 6.27 6.96
N ASN A 102 4.49 6.93 6.86
CA ASN A 102 4.08 7.99 7.74
C ASN A 102 2.88 7.50 8.57
N ASP A 103 3.13 7.19 9.84
CA ASP A 103 2.11 6.78 10.82
C ASP A 103 1.58 7.95 11.66
N THR A 104 1.94 9.18 11.30
CA THR A 104 1.52 10.40 11.99
C THR A 104 0.27 11.02 11.38
N ASP A 105 -0.33 11.98 12.09
CA ASP A 105 -1.48 12.76 11.64
C ASP A 105 -1.11 13.93 10.69
N GLY A 106 0.19 14.18 10.48
CA GLY A 106 0.71 15.30 9.70
C GLY A 106 1.36 14.87 8.38
N TYR A 107 1.49 15.81 7.44
CA TYR A 107 2.30 15.58 6.23
C TYR A 107 3.79 15.63 6.59
N LEU A 108 4.55 14.60 6.22
CA LEU A 108 5.99 14.56 6.44
C LEU A 108 6.75 14.76 5.12
N PRO A 109 7.81 15.60 5.08
CA PRO A 109 8.57 15.83 3.86
C PRO A 109 9.45 14.62 3.53
N LEU A 110 9.59 14.32 2.23
CA LEU A 110 10.67 13.45 1.75
C LEU A 110 11.96 14.25 1.65
N VAL A 111 13.04 13.71 2.19
CA VAL A 111 14.33 14.41 2.17
C VAL A 111 14.89 14.46 0.75
N LEU A 112 15.36 15.64 0.35
CA LEU A 112 15.80 15.96 -1.03
C LEU A 112 14.68 15.90 -2.09
N SER A 113 13.41 15.97 -1.69
CA SER A 113 12.26 16.02 -2.60
C SER A 113 11.26 17.08 -2.15
N THR A 114 10.52 17.64 -3.11
CA THR A 114 9.38 18.53 -2.82
C THR A 114 8.11 17.74 -2.47
N GLN A 115 8.14 16.41 -2.62
CA GLN A 115 7.03 15.56 -2.27
C GLN A 115 6.88 15.41 -0.75
N LYS A 116 5.62 15.28 -0.32
CA LYS A 116 5.26 15.01 1.07
C LYS A 116 4.54 13.68 1.15
N VAL A 117 4.84 12.91 2.18
CA VAL A 117 4.15 11.67 2.53
C VAL A 117 2.89 12.04 3.33
N PRO A 118 1.68 11.73 2.84
CA PRO A 118 0.45 12.03 3.56
C PRO A 118 0.38 11.39 4.95
N PRO A 119 -0.46 11.90 5.86
CA PRO A 119 -0.76 11.23 7.13
C PRO A 119 -1.25 9.79 6.93
N HIS A 120 -0.89 8.87 7.83
CA HIS A 120 -1.31 7.46 7.82
C HIS A 120 -1.19 6.80 6.44
N SER A 121 -0.03 6.98 5.81
CA SER A 121 0.20 6.53 4.44
C SER A 121 1.53 5.81 4.27
N ILE A 122 1.59 5.05 3.18
CA ILE A 122 2.77 4.35 2.71
C ILE A 122 3.03 4.73 1.27
N MET A 123 4.30 5.02 0.99
CA MET A 123 4.80 5.17 -0.37
C MET A 123 5.89 4.14 -0.60
N LEU A 124 5.92 3.52 -1.76
CA LEU A 124 6.99 2.64 -2.18
C LEU A 124 7.41 3.06 -3.59
N SER A 125 8.71 3.02 -3.84
CA SER A 125 9.26 3.10 -5.19
C SER A 125 10.41 2.12 -5.32
N PHE A 126 10.41 1.30 -6.37
CA PHE A 126 11.54 0.45 -6.69
C PHE A 126 11.75 0.32 -8.19
N THR A 127 12.99 -0.01 -8.57
CA THR A 127 13.36 -0.28 -9.95
C THR A 127 13.91 -1.68 -10.08
N THR A 128 13.61 -2.30 -11.21
CA THR A 128 14.23 -3.57 -11.63
C THR A 128 15.48 -3.30 -12.45
N LYS A 129 16.37 -4.30 -12.57
CA LYS A 129 17.55 -4.25 -13.44
C LYS A 129 17.20 -4.05 -14.92
N ARG A 130 15.96 -4.38 -15.31
CA ARG A 130 15.44 -4.20 -16.67
C ARG A 130 14.90 -2.79 -16.93
N GLY A 131 14.92 -1.90 -15.92
CA GLY A 131 14.45 -0.52 -16.03
C GLY A 131 12.96 -0.33 -15.71
N THR A 132 12.21 -1.40 -15.43
CA THR A 132 10.82 -1.26 -14.95
C THR A 132 10.81 -0.58 -13.59
N THR A 133 10.02 0.49 -13.46
CA THR A 133 9.81 1.23 -12.22
C THR A 133 8.43 0.91 -11.68
N VAL A 134 8.36 0.59 -10.39
CA VAL A 134 7.12 0.32 -9.69
C VAL A 134 6.98 1.33 -8.57
N THR A 135 5.82 1.98 -8.53
CA THR A 135 5.46 2.94 -7.48
C THR A 135 4.14 2.53 -6.84
N LEU A 136 4.01 2.73 -5.54
CA LEU A 136 2.78 2.53 -4.79
C LEU A 136 2.58 3.76 -3.91
N ASN A 137 1.35 4.27 -3.90
CA ASN A 137 0.89 5.22 -2.91
C ASN A 137 -0.38 4.65 -2.27
N GLY A 138 -0.40 4.49 -0.96
CA GLY A 138 -1.54 3.92 -0.27
C GLY A 138 -1.73 4.45 1.13
N ARG A 139 -2.90 4.18 1.70
CA ARG A 139 -3.17 4.37 3.12
C ARG A 139 -2.76 3.12 3.88
N ILE A 140 -2.33 3.32 5.11
CA ILE A 140 -2.18 2.25 6.08
C ILE A 140 -3.19 2.48 7.20
N ASP A 141 -3.89 1.43 7.59
CA ASP A 141 -4.53 1.40 8.89
C ASP A 141 -3.48 1.05 9.93
N LYS A 142 -3.67 1.54 11.16
CA LYS A 142 -2.74 1.39 12.29
C LYS A 142 -1.88 0.14 12.16
N VAL A 143 -0.56 0.33 12.07
CA VAL A 143 0.40 -0.78 12.07
C VAL A 143 0.16 -1.59 13.34
N VAL A 144 -0.41 -2.79 13.21
CA VAL A 144 -0.49 -3.73 14.32
C VAL A 144 0.94 -4.17 14.58
N LYS A 145 1.52 -3.66 15.67
CA LYS A 145 2.88 -3.98 16.13
C LYS A 145 2.93 -5.36 16.75
#